data_AF-A0A948V5V7-F1
#
_entry.id   AF-A0A948V5V7-F1
#
_cell.length_a   1.000
_cell.length_b   1.000
_cell.length_c   1.000
_cell.angle_alpha   90.00
_cell.angle_beta   90.00
_cell.angle_gamma   90.00
#
_symmetry.space_group_name_H-M   'P 1'
#
loop_
_entity.id
_entity.type
_entity.pdbx_description
1 polymer ?
#
loop_
_entity_poly.entity_id
_entity_poly.type
_entity_poly.pdbx_seq_one_letter_code
_entity_poly.pdbx_strand_id
1 'polypeptide(L)'
;MKCAICGIEIDSVDEGIDDGWIPYVWEGDHEQEGPFCASCSETLMQLDENGEFELKQEYRGKITYKEGDFFDEETQEHKSIGIILGYSDN
;
A
#
# COMPACT_ATOMS: atom_id res chain seq x y z
N MET A 1 1.99 -10.27 -9.63
CA MET A 1 1.32 -9.71 -8.44
C MET A 1 -0.07 -9.21 -8.82
N LYS A 2 -1.00 -9.02 -7.86
CA LYS A 2 -2.42 -8.80 -8.17
C LYS A 2 -3.08 -7.77 -7.26
N CYS A 3 -3.83 -6.83 -7.83
CA CYS A 3 -4.50 -5.78 -7.06
C CYS A 3 -5.50 -6.39 -6.05
N ALA A 4 -5.36 -6.05 -4.76
CA ALA A 4 -6.18 -6.57 -3.68
C ALA A 4 -7.65 -6.12 -3.76
N ILE A 5 -8.01 -5.12 -4.58
CA ILE A 5 -9.40 -4.67 -4.75
C ILE A 5 -10.02 -5.29 -6.01
N CYS A 6 -9.51 -4.91 -7.18
CA CYS A 6 -10.11 -5.32 -8.45
C CYS A 6 -9.59 -6.67 -8.96
N GLY A 7 -8.39 -7.08 -8.56
CA GLY A 7 -7.75 -8.32 -9.01
C GLY A 7 -7.08 -8.23 -10.38
N ILE A 8 -6.80 -7.03 -10.90
CA ILE A 8 -5.93 -6.91 -12.08
C ILE A 8 -4.53 -7.41 -11.74
N GLU A 9 -3.88 -8.07 -12.69
CA GLU A 9 -2.55 -8.66 -12.53
C GLU A 9 -1.51 -7.82 -13.25
N ILE A 10 -0.30 -7.84 -12.71
CA ILE A 10 0.89 -7.20 -13.29
C ILE A 10 2.08 -8.11 -13.06
N ASP A 11 3.03 -8.09 -13.99
CA ASP A 11 4.04 -9.14 -14.10
C ASP A 11 5.20 -8.94 -13.13
N SER A 12 5.45 -7.71 -12.67
CA SER A 12 6.56 -7.38 -11.77
C SER A 12 6.28 -6.19 -10.85
N VAL A 13 7.09 -6.08 -9.79
CA VAL A 13 7.06 -4.94 -8.87
C VAL A 13 7.51 -3.65 -9.57
N ASP A 14 8.56 -3.70 -10.40
CA ASP A 14 9.05 -2.53 -11.15
C ASP A 14 7.97 -1.94 -12.05
N GLU A 15 7.24 -2.79 -12.79
CA GLU A 15 6.11 -2.36 -13.62
C GLU A 15 5.00 -1.75 -12.75
N GLY A 16 4.73 -2.30 -11.56
CA GLY A 16 3.79 -1.73 -10.60
C GLY A 16 4.19 -0.35 -10.09
N ILE A 17 5.48 -0.13 -9.82
CA ILE A 17 6.01 1.18 -9.41
C ILE A 17 5.84 2.19 -10.56
N ASP A 18 6.23 1.80 -11.77
CA ASP A 18 6.12 2.65 -12.97
C ASP A 18 4.66 3.02 -13.27
N ASP A 19 3.73 2.08 -13.06
CA ASP A 19 2.29 2.27 -13.22
C ASP A 19 1.61 2.96 -12.03
N GLY A 20 2.35 3.33 -10.98
CA GLY A 20 1.80 4.06 -9.82
C GLY A 20 0.92 3.22 -8.89
N TRP A 21 1.17 1.91 -8.81
CA TRP A 21 0.53 1.04 -7.82
C TRP A 21 1.07 1.38 -6.42
N ILE A 22 0.19 1.34 -5.42
CA ILE A 22 0.56 1.63 -4.03
C ILE A 22 0.55 0.35 -3.17
N PRO A 23 1.46 0.24 -2.19
CA PRO A 23 1.62 -0.99 -1.42
C PRO A 23 0.61 -1.17 -0.28
N TYR A 24 0.05 -0.08 0.26
CA TYR A 24 -0.88 -0.11 1.40
C TYR A 24 -1.86 1.08 1.37
N VAL A 25 -2.91 1.01 2.19
CA VAL A 25 -3.85 2.11 2.44
C VAL A 25 -4.40 2.05 3.87
N TRP A 26 -4.66 3.19 4.49
CA TRP A 26 -5.32 3.29 5.79
C TRP A 26 -6.84 3.26 5.67
N GLU A 27 -7.50 2.36 6.40
CA GLU A 27 -8.95 2.33 6.58
C GLU A 27 -9.30 2.68 8.04
N GLY A 28 -9.41 3.99 8.31
CA GLY A 28 -9.48 4.47 9.70
C GLY A 28 -8.14 4.24 10.38
N ASP A 29 -8.13 3.54 11.51
CA ASP A 29 -6.91 3.24 12.29
C ASP A 29 -6.23 1.92 11.87
N HIS A 30 -6.69 1.27 10.80
CA HIS A 30 -6.19 -0.02 10.35
C HIS A 30 -5.49 0.09 8.99
N GLU A 31 -4.26 -0.41 8.90
CA GLU A 31 -3.53 -0.52 7.64
C GLU A 31 -4.00 -1.76 6.88
N GLN A 32 -4.35 -1.57 5.61
CA GLN A 32 -4.71 -2.64 4.68
C GLN A 32 -3.54 -2.87 3.73
N GLU A 33 -3.01 -4.08 3.73
CA GLU A 33 -1.97 -4.50 2.79
C GLU A 33 -2.54 -4.64 1.37
N GLY A 34 -1.77 -4.17 0.38
CA GLY A 34 -2.18 -4.14 -1.02
C GLY A 34 -1.85 -5.43 -1.81
N PRO A 35 -1.35 -5.32 -3.06
CA PRO A 35 -1.03 -4.09 -3.77
C PRO A 35 -2.32 -3.46 -4.33
N PHE A 36 -2.32 -2.15 -4.58
CA PHE A 36 -3.48 -1.46 -5.14
C PHE A 36 -3.10 -0.77 -6.44
N CYS A 37 -3.77 -1.14 -7.55
CA CYS A 37 -3.50 -0.52 -8.84
C CYS A 37 -3.89 0.95 -8.86
N ALA A 38 -3.24 1.74 -9.71
CA ALA A 38 -3.47 3.18 -9.86
C ALA A 38 -4.96 3.53 -10.01
N SER A 39 -5.72 2.75 -10.79
CA SER A 39 -7.16 3.01 -10.95
C SER A 39 -7.94 2.87 -9.65
N CYS A 40 -7.63 1.86 -8.81
CA CYS A 40 -8.30 1.69 -7.53
C CYS A 40 -7.87 2.75 -6.53
N SER A 41 -6.58 3.10 -6.49
CA SER A 41 -6.07 4.12 -5.57
C SER A 41 -6.63 5.51 -5.91
N GLU A 42 -6.61 5.92 -7.18
CA GLU A 42 -7.19 7.19 -7.64
C GLU A 42 -8.69 7.29 -7.36
N THR A 43 -9.42 6.19 -7.53
CA THR A 43 -10.88 6.19 -7.39
C THR A 43 -11.31 6.16 -5.93
N LEU A 44 -10.70 5.31 -5.11
CA LEU A 44 -11.21 4.93 -3.79
C LEU A 44 -10.43 5.56 -2.64
N MET A 45 -9.24 6.10 -2.90
CA MET A 45 -8.30 6.55 -1.89
C MET A 45 -7.99 8.04 -2.06
N GLN A 46 -7.43 8.63 -1.03
CA GLN A 46 -7.00 10.03 -1.00
C GLN A 46 -5.73 10.15 -0.15
N LEU A 47 -4.95 11.19 -0.38
CA LEU A 47 -3.84 11.54 0.51
C LEU A 47 -4.38 12.32 1.71
N ASP A 48 -3.94 11.96 2.90
CA ASP A 48 -4.23 12.68 4.14
C ASP A 48 -3.26 13.87 4.35
N GLU A 49 -3.35 14.53 5.51
CA GLU A 49 -2.47 15.65 5.85
C GLU A 49 -1.00 15.25 6.08
N ASN A 50 -0.73 13.97 6.33
CA ASN A 50 0.60 13.41 6.53
C ASN A 50 1.22 12.92 5.21
N GLY A 51 0.46 12.91 4.12
CA GLY A 51 0.88 12.39 2.83
C GLY A 51 0.75 10.86 2.72
N GLU A 52 -0.02 10.24 3.61
CA GLU A 52 -0.33 8.82 3.60
C GLU A 52 -1.61 8.58 2.79
N PHE A 53 -1.72 7.42 2.15
CA PHE A 53 -2.95 7.04 1.46
C PHE A 53 -3.98 6.51 2.46
N GLU A 54 -5.16 7.12 2.48
CA GLU A 54 -6.32 6.64 3.23
C GLU A 54 -7.52 6.37 2.32
N LEU A 55 -8.36 5.43 2.73
CA LEU A 55 -9.61 5.16 2.05
C LEU A 55 -10.60 6.30 2.32
N LYS A 56 -11.21 6.81 1.24
CA LYS A 56 -12.22 7.86 1.34
C LYS A 56 -13.35 7.40 2.27
N GLN A 57 -13.85 8.32 3.07
CA GLN A 57 -14.79 8.01 4.16
C GLN A 57 -16.04 7.27 3.66
N GLU A 58 -16.52 7.58 2.46
CA GLU A 58 -17.69 6.95 1.85
C GLU A 58 -17.49 5.47 1.49
N TYR A 59 -16.27 4.96 1.41
CA TYR A 59 -15.98 3.56 1.05
C TYR A 59 -15.54 2.70 2.23
N ARG A 60 -15.29 3.29 3.41
CA ARG A 60 -14.89 2.55 4.62
C ARG A 60 -15.93 1.50 4.99
N GLY A 61 -15.47 0.27 5.23
CA GLY A 61 -16.27 -0.91 5.54
C GLY A 61 -17.08 -1.46 4.36
N LYS A 62 -16.89 -0.94 3.14
CA LYS A 62 -17.63 -1.36 1.93
C LYS A 62 -16.76 -2.09 0.92
N ILE A 63 -15.44 -2.08 1.10
CA ILE A 63 -14.49 -2.75 0.23
C ILE A 63 -14.19 -4.13 0.80
N THR A 64 -14.17 -5.12 -0.09
CA THR A 64 -13.65 -6.45 0.23
C THR A 64 -12.28 -6.56 -0.41
N TYR A 65 -11.28 -6.79 0.44
CA TYR A 65 -9.91 -7.02 0.02
C TYR A 65 -9.73 -8.51 -0.29
N LYS A 66 -9.09 -8.78 -1.42
CA LYS A 66 -8.63 -10.11 -1.83
C LYS A 66 -7.26 -10.31 -1.22
N GLU A 67 -6.96 -11.52 -0.76
CA GLU A 67 -5.60 -11.89 -0.39
C GLU A 67 -4.69 -11.64 -1.60
N GLY A 68 -3.80 -10.65 -1.48
CA GLY A 68 -2.81 -10.34 -2.48
C GLY A 68 -1.65 -11.31 -2.32
N ASP A 69 -1.38 -12.13 -3.33
CA ASP A 69 -0.20 -13.00 -3.38
C ASP A 69 1.05 -12.12 -3.52
N PHE A 70 1.51 -11.53 -2.41
CA PHE A 70 2.79 -10.81 -2.39
C PHE A 70 3.96 -11.73 -2.12
N PHE A 71 3.78 -12.84 -1.37
CA PHE A 71 4.88 -13.72 -1.01
C PHE A 71 4.40 -15.17 -0.79
N ASP A 72 4.52 -16.00 -1.82
CA ASP A 72 4.72 -17.44 -1.64
C ASP A 72 6.18 -17.78 -2.00
N GLU A 73 7.12 -17.11 -1.33
CA GLU A 73 8.48 -17.65 -1.13
C GLU A 73 9.11 -17.02 0.14
N GLU A 74 9.10 -17.81 1.21
CA GLU A 74 9.98 -17.80 2.38
C GLU A 74 10.34 -16.46 3.05
N THR A 75 9.71 -16.22 4.22
CA THR A 75 10.13 -15.35 5.33
C THR A 75 11.48 -14.64 5.17
N GLN A 76 11.47 -13.38 4.76
CA GLN A 76 12.51 -12.43 5.16
C GLN A 76 11.84 -11.29 5.90
N GLU A 77 12.01 -11.31 7.23
CA GLU A 77 11.64 -10.22 8.13
C GLU A 77 12.16 -8.89 7.56
N HIS A 78 11.29 -8.07 6.97
CA HIS A 78 11.57 -6.66 6.75
C HIS A 78 11.60 -5.96 8.12
N LYS A 79 12.73 -6.11 8.83
CA LYS A 79 13.06 -5.29 9.99
C LYS A 79 13.16 -3.85 9.51
N SER A 80 12.19 -3.02 9.88
CA SER A 80 12.27 -1.56 9.77
C SER A 80 13.51 -1.09 10.53
N ILE A 81 14.58 -0.75 9.81
CA ILE A 81 15.77 -0.14 10.38
C ILE A 81 15.41 1.31 10.70
N GLY A 82 15.16 1.61 11.96
CA GLY A 82 15.03 2.99 12.43
C GLY A 82 16.35 3.74 12.22
N ILE A 83 16.35 4.73 11.33
CA ILE A 83 17.50 5.62 11.13
C ILE A 83 17.47 6.66 12.27
N ILE A 84 18.41 6.56 13.21
CA ILE A 84 18.65 7.61 14.21
C ILE A 84 19.53 8.68 13.57
N LEU A 85 18.96 9.84 13.25
CA LEU A 85 19.73 11.04 12.87
C LEU A 85 20.25 11.72 14.14
N GLY A 86 21.49 11.42 14.52
CA GLY A 86 22.21 12.17 15.55
C GLY A 86 22.71 13.50 14.99
N TYR A 87 22.13 14.61 15.45
CA TYR A 87 22.68 15.94 15.21
C TYR A 87 23.90 16.15 16.11
N SER A 88 25.08 16.32 15.50
CA SER A 88 26.28 16.80 16.20
C SER A 88 26.27 18.32 16.16
N ASP A 89 25.93 18.94 17.29
CA ASP A 89 26.17 20.37 17.53
C ASP A 89 27.69 20.58 17.65
N ASN A 90 28.24 21.54 16.91
CA ASN A 90 29.64 21.97 17.00
C ASN A 90 29.73 23.40 17.52
#